data_AF-A0A1I1UTC7-F1
#
_entry.id   AF-A0A1I1UTC7-F1
#
_cell.length_a   1.000
_cell.length_b   1.000
_cell.length_c   1.000
_cell.angle_alpha   90.00
_cell.angle_beta   90.00
_cell.angle_gamma   90.00
#
_symmetry.space_group_name_H-M   'P 1'
#
loop_
_entity.id
_entity.type
_entity.pdbx_description
1 polymer ?
#
loop_
_entity_poly.entity_id
_entity_poly.type
_entity_poly.pdbx_seq_one_letter_code
_entity_poly.pdbx_strand_id
1 'polypeptide(L)'
;MAIMLGALRIARRSEVAIRKFERAFTIAVRASGLVMLLIPVTSLLQRLYMPSIGYTVCPVLQGSPTLWFTDWVRDPAWCVPGKSLDWVIEQAAAGPSTASR
;
A
#
# COMPACT_ATOMS: atom_id res chain seq x y z
N MET A 1 -46.15 -0.39 37.55
CA MET A 1 -46.26 0.14 36.17
C MET A 1 -45.00 0.88 35.69
N ALA A 2 -44.45 1.82 36.47
CA ALA A 2 -43.32 2.66 36.06
C ALA A 2 -42.01 1.90 35.74
N ILE A 3 -41.70 0.85 36.51
CA ILE A 3 -40.50 0.01 36.31
C ILE A 3 -40.55 -0.69 34.94
N MET A 4 -41.72 -1.17 34.53
CA MET A 4 -41.91 -1.87 33.25
C MET A 4 -41.72 -0.92 32.07
N LEU A 5 -42.24 0.31 32.16
CA LEU A 5 -42.05 1.37 31.15
C LEU A 5 -40.58 1.82 31.06
N GLY A 6 -39.86 1.85 32.19
CA GLY A 6 -38.42 2.12 32.23
C GLY A 6 -37.60 1.04 31.51
N ALA A 7 -37.89 -0.24 31.78
CA ALA A 7 -37.24 -1.37 31.12
C ALA A 7 -37.48 -1.39 29.60
N LEU A 8 -38.73 -1.15 29.18
CA LEU A 8 -39.12 -1.04 27.76
C LEU A 8 -38.38 0.10 27.04
N ARG A 9 -38.19 1.25 27.70
CA ARG A 9 -37.42 2.37 27.13
C ARG A 9 -35.94 2.05 27.00
N ILE A 10 -35.33 1.38 27.98
CA ILE A 10 -33.91 0.99 27.95
C ILE A 10 -33.67 -0.02 26.83
N ALA A 11 -34.50 -1.07 26.74
CA ALA A 11 -34.43 -2.07 25.68
C ALA A 11 -34.64 -1.46 24.29
N ARG A 12 -35.60 -0.54 24.13
CA ARG A 12 -35.82 0.14 22.86
C ARG A 12 -34.67 1.09 22.48
N ARG A 13 -34.02 1.73 23.46
CA ARG A 13 -32.88 2.63 23.23
C ARG A 13 -31.65 1.84 22.79
N SER A 14 -31.40 0.67 23.39
CA SER A 14 -30.31 -0.22 22.99
C SER A 14 -30.55 -0.78 21.59
N GLU A 15 -31.75 -1.20 21.21
CA GLU A 15 -32.02 -1.64 19.82
C GLU A 15 -31.79 -0.54 18.77
N VAL A 16 -32.15 0.71 19.08
CA VAL A 16 -31.88 1.85 18.18
C VAL A 16 -30.38 2.13 18.11
N ALA A 17 -29.66 2.04 19.23
CA ALA A 17 -28.20 2.21 19.27
C ALA A 17 -27.48 1.08 18.52
N ILE A 18 -27.89 -0.17 18.71
CA ILE A 18 -27.35 -1.36 18.04
C ILE A 18 -27.55 -1.24 16.52
N ARG A 19 -28.74 -0.90 16.04
CA ARG A 19 -28.99 -0.69 14.60
C ARG A 19 -28.15 0.42 13.99
N LYS A 20 -27.87 1.50 14.74
CA LYS A 20 -26.98 2.58 14.30
C LYS A 20 -25.53 2.11 14.23
N PHE A 21 -25.08 1.39 15.25
CA PHE A 21 -23.74 0.82 15.31
C PHE A 21 -23.53 -0.20 14.19
N GLU A 22 -24.48 -1.10 13.96
CA GLU A 22 -24.44 -2.09 12.88
C GLU A 22 -24.31 -1.43 11.50
N ARG A 23 -25.07 -0.36 11.24
CA ARG A 23 -24.95 0.41 9.99
C ARG A 23 -23.59 1.10 9.88
N ALA A 24 -23.13 1.76 10.94
CA ALA A 24 -21.83 2.42 10.93
C ALA A 24 -20.68 1.42 10.72
N PHE A 25 -20.73 0.27 11.40
CA PHE A 25 -19.78 -0.81 11.25
C PHE A 25 -19.79 -1.39 9.83
N THR A 26 -20.98 -1.67 9.29
CA THR A 26 -21.13 -2.17 7.91
C THR A 26 -20.57 -1.19 6.88
N ILE A 27 -20.83 0.11 7.05
CA ILE A 27 -20.26 1.15 6.19
C ILE A 27 -18.74 1.18 6.31
N ALA A 28 -18.19 1.10 7.53
CA ALA A 28 -16.75 1.08 7.76
C ALA A 28 -16.07 -0.15 7.13
N VAL A 29 -16.67 -1.33 7.25
CA VAL A 29 -16.17 -2.57 6.63
C VAL A 29 -16.22 -2.47 5.10
N ARG A 30 -17.31 -1.93 4.53
CA ARG A 30 -17.38 -1.71 3.08
C ARG A 30 -16.38 -0.68 2.58
N ALA A 31 -16.22 0.43 3.31
CA ALA A 31 -15.25 1.47 2.98
C ALA A 31 -13.81 0.95 3.04
N SER A 32 -13.46 0.19 4.09
CA SER A 32 -12.13 -0.43 4.19
C SER A 32 -11.89 -1.48 3.10
N GLY A 33 -12.91 -2.29 2.75
CA GLY A 33 -12.83 -3.19 1.60
C GLY A 33 -12.59 -2.45 0.29
N LEU A 34 -13.23 -1.30 0.08
CA LEU A 34 -13.00 -0.44 -1.08
C LEU A 34 -11.56 0.13 -1.10
N VAL A 35 -11.05 0.56 0.06
CA VAL A 35 -9.67 1.04 0.19
C VAL A 35 -8.65 -0.07 -0.09
N MET A 36 -8.93 -1.32 0.32
CA MET A 36 -8.06 -2.46 0.02
C MET A 36 -7.89 -2.70 -1.49
N LEU A 37 -8.89 -2.37 -2.31
CA LEU A 37 -8.75 -2.45 -3.77
C LEU A 37 -7.71 -1.48 -4.34
N LEU A 38 -7.34 -0.42 -3.60
CA LEU A 38 -6.28 0.49 -4.03
C LEU A 38 -4.92 -0.20 -4.05
N ILE A 39 -4.67 -1.22 -3.23
CA ILE A 39 -3.38 -1.92 -3.15
C ILE A 39 -2.97 -2.55 -4.50
N PRO A 40 -3.78 -3.40 -5.15
CA PRO A 40 -3.42 -3.94 -6.46
C PRO A 40 -3.44 -2.87 -7.56
N VAL A 41 -4.32 -1.87 -7.47
CA VAL A 41 -4.41 -0.77 -8.45
C VAL A 41 -3.13 0.06 -8.45
N THR A 42 -2.64 0.47 -7.28
CA THR A 42 -1.40 1.24 -7.17
C THR A 42 -0.20 0.41 -7.61
N SER A 43 -0.15 -0.88 -7.28
CA SER A 43 0.89 -1.79 -7.76
C SER A 43 0.92 -1.90 -9.29
N LEU A 44 -0.24 -2.04 -9.94
CA LEU A 44 -0.34 -2.07 -11.40
C LEU A 44 0.07 -0.73 -12.03
N LEU A 45 -0.40 0.39 -11.47
CA LEU A 45 -0.01 1.72 -11.94
C LEU A 45 1.51 1.92 -11.82
N GLN A 46 2.12 1.56 -10.69
CA GLN A 46 3.57 1.63 -10.52
C GLN A 46 4.28 0.84 -11.62
N ARG A 47 3.80 -0.37 -11.94
CA ARG A 47 4.43 -1.20 -12.98
C ARG A 47 4.33 -0.61 -14.39
N LEU A 48 3.24 0.09 -14.70
CA LEU A 48 3.04 0.71 -16.01
C LEU A 48 3.74 2.07 -16.15
N TYR A 49 3.83 2.84 -15.06
CA TYR A 49 4.40 4.19 -15.07
C TYR A 49 5.89 4.23 -14.75
N MET A 50 6.42 3.33 -13.93
CA MET A 50 7.87 3.30 -13.65
C MET A 50 8.75 3.23 -14.92
N PRO A 51 8.40 2.44 -15.97
CA PRO A 51 9.13 2.46 -17.24
C PRO A 51 9.10 3.82 -17.94
N SER A 52 8.00 4.56 -17.86
CA SER A 52 7.86 5.85 -18.55
C SER A 52 8.62 6.98 -17.88
N ILE A 53 8.92 6.85 -16.58
CA ILE A 53 9.79 7.77 -15.83
C ILE A 53 11.28 7.37 -15.88
N GLY A 54 11.64 6.40 -16.73
CA GLY A 54 13.03 5.97 -16.93
C GLY A 54 13.54 4.98 -15.89
N TYR A 55 12.66 4.32 -15.14
CA TYR A 55 13.06 3.22 -14.25
C TYR A 55 12.84 1.87 -14.94
N THR A 56 13.84 1.01 -14.85
CA THR A 56 13.82 -0.34 -15.43
C THR A 56 13.68 -1.38 -14.33
N VAL A 57 13.01 -2.48 -14.64
CA VAL A 57 12.84 -3.60 -13.69
C VAL A 57 14.11 -4.42 -13.68
N CYS A 58 14.74 -4.59 -12.51
CA CYS A 58 15.91 -5.45 -12.33
C CYS A 58 15.59 -6.64 -11.39
N PRO A 59 15.40 -7.85 -11.93
CA PRO A 59 15.09 -9.04 -11.13
C PRO A 59 16.32 -9.74 -10.54
N VAL A 60 17.53 -9.23 -10.79
CA VAL A 60 18.79 -9.97 -10.59
C VAL A 60 19.63 -9.47 -9.40
N LEU A 61 19.13 -8.46 -8.67
CA LEU A 61 19.78 -7.97 -7.45
C LEU A 61 19.69 -9.00 -6.32
N GLN A 62 20.80 -9.14 -5.60
CA GLN A 62 20.95 -10.08 -4.50
C GLN A 62 20.51 -9.44 -3.18
N GLY A 63 19.76 -10.17 -2.35
CA GLY A 63 19.28 -9.68 -1.05
C GLY A 63 17.77 -9.48 -0.97
N SER A 64 17.03 -9.72 -2.05
CA SER A 64 15.56 -9.69 -2.01
C SER A 64 15.01 -10.89 -1.22
N PRO A 65 14.25 -10.67 -0.14
CA PRO A 65 13.78 -11.74 0.74
C PRO A 65 12.69 -12.63 0.10
N THR A 66 12.17 -12.25 -1.08
CA THR A 66 11.11 -12.99 -1.77
C THR A 66 11.32 -12.99 -3.28
N LEU A 67 10.93 -14.09 -3.95
CA LEU A 67 11.00 -14.27 -5.41
C LEU A 67 10.14 -13.27 -6.21
N TRP A 68 9.26 -12.53 -5.53
CA TRP A 68 8.33 -11.58 -6.14
C TRP A 68 8.78 -10.13 -6.01
N PHE A 69 9.91 -9.90 -5.35
CA PHE A 69 10.45 -8.57 -5.20
C PHE A 69 11.24 -8.19 -6.45
N THR A 70 10.70 -7.24 -7.20
CA THR A 70 11.36 -6.68 -8.37
C THR A 70 11.81 -5.26 -8.05
N ASP A 71 13.11 -5.06 -7.96
CA ASP A 71 13.68 -3.73 -7.72
C ASP A 71 13.64 -2.89 -9.00
N TRP A 72 13.42 -1.59 -8.82
CA TRP A 72 13.39 -0.61 -9.90
C TRP A 72 14.68 0.20 -9.90
N VAL A 73 15.39 0.19 -11.02
CA VAL A 73 16.69 0.86 -11.16
C VAL A 73 16.61 1.89 -12.27
N ARG A 74 17.11 3.10 -11.99
CA ARG A 74 17.07 4.23 -12.94
C ARG A 74 17.96 3.99 -14.18
N ASP A 75 19.09 3.32 -14.01
CA ASP A 75 19.97 2.96 -15.11
C ASP A 75 20.02 1.42 -15.28
N PRO A 76 19.63 0.87 -16.43
CA PRO A 76 19.71 -0.56 -16.67
C PRO A 76 21.14 -1.12 -16.58
N ALA A 77 22.18 -0.29 -16.75
CA ALA A 77 23.58 -0.70 -16.61
C ALA A 77 23.96 -1.10 -15.17
N TRP A 78 23.18 -0.66 -14.17
CA TRP A 78 23.39 -1.01 -12.77
C TRP A 78 22.71 -2.34 -12.38
N CYS A 79 21.99 -2.99 -13.30
CA CYS A 79 21.35 -4.29 -13.08
C CYS A 79 22.38 -5.44 -13.27
N VAL A 80 23.32 -5.57 -12.35
CA VAL A 80 24.40 -6.57 -12.42
C VAL A 80 24.05 -7.79 -11.54
N PRO A 81 24.13 -9.02 -12.07
CA PRO A 81 23.86 -10.23 -11.29
C PRO A 81 24.82 -10.35 -10.10
N GLY A 82 24.27 -10.65 -8.91
CA GLY A 82 25.05 -10.87 -7.68
C GLY A 82 25.49 -9.60 -6.95
N LYS A 83 24.96 -8.42 -7.32
CA LYS A 83 25.13 -7.17 -6.58
C LYS A 83 23.94 -6.89 -5.68
N SER A 84 24.19 -6.30 -4.51
CA SER A 84 23.16 -5.91 -3.55
C SER A 84 22.54 -4.56 -3.89
N LEU A 85 21.40 -4.25 -3.27
CA LEU A 85 20.77 -2.94 -3.37
C LEU A 85 21.71 -1.81 -2.91
N ASP A 86 22.48 -2.04 -1.85
CA ASP A 86 23.44 -1.06 -1.32
C ASP A 86 24.48 -0.65 -2.37
N TRP A 87 24.96 -1.60 -3.17
CA TRP A 87 25.88 -1.31 -4.27
C TRP A 87 25.24 -0.40 -5.33
N VAL A 88 23.96 -0.60 -5.66
CA VAL A 88 23.24 0.28 -6.60
C VAL A 88 23.01 1.67 -6.00
N ILE A 89 22.74 1.76 -4.69
CA ILE A 89 22.65 3.04 -3.97
C ILE A 89 23.98 3.78 -4.03
N GLU A 90 25.11 3.08 -3.83
CA GLU A 90 26.44 3.65 -3.98
C GLU A 90 26.70 4.15 -5.40
N GLN A 91 26.28 3.41 -6.45
CA GLN A 91 26.39 3.88 -7.84
C GLN A 91 25.51 5.09 -8.11
N ALA A 92 24.30 5.15 -7.55
CA ALA A 92 23.42 6.30 -7.67
C ALA A 92 23.98 7.54 -6.95
N ALA A 93 24.67 7.34 -5.82
CA ALA A 93 25.33 8.40 -5.07
C ALA A 93 26.67 8.83 -5.70
N ALA A 94 27.37 7.91 -6.37
CA ALA A 94 28.63 8.16 -7.08
C ALA A 94 28.43 8.63 -8.53
N GLY A 95 27.21 8.53 -9.07
CA GLY A 95 26.82 9.04 -10.38
C GLY A 95 27.02 10.55 -10.49
N PRO A 96 27.27 11.08 -11.70
CA PRO A 96 27.76 12.44 -11.87
C PRO A 96 26.76 13.48 -11.35
N SER A 97 27.19 14.22 -10.33
CA SER A 97 26.69 15.56 -10.01
C SER A 97 27.05 16.53 -11.16
N THR A 98 26.36 16.45 -12.29
CA THR A 98 26.59 17.38 -13.41
C THR A 98 25.29 17.73 -14.13
N ALA A 99 24.53 18.62 -13.52
CA ALA A 99 23.59 19.50 -14.22
C ALA A 99 23.53 20.87 -13.53
N SER A 100 24.72 21.48 -13.36
CA SER A 100 24.88 22.93 -13.30
C SER A 100 25.97 23.27 -14.32
N ARG A 101 25.55 23.48 -15.56
CA ARG A 101 26.26 24.27 -16.56
C ARG A 101 25.29 24.74 -17.61
#